data_AF-A0A9W8MT13-F1
#
_entry.id   AF-A0A9W8MT13-F1
#
_cell.length_a   1.000
_cell.length_b   1.000
_cell.length_c   1.000
_cell.angle_alpha   90.00
_cell.angle_beta   90.00
_cell.angle_gamma   90.00
#
_symmetry.space_group_name_H-M   'P 1'
#
loop_
_entity.id
_entity.type
_entity.pdbx_description
1 polymer ?
#
loop_
_entity_poly.entity_id
_entity_poly.type
_entity_poly.pdbx_seq_one_letter_code
_entity_poly.pdbx_strand_id
1 'polypeptide(L)'
;MGILPGAICTPWFSTLFVGTLPPEYLNRVWDLFLFEGIPFLLRVALALMICCRRRLLDATSEEVVLQTLSQPPSAWLPAAPDAFLSLAFSVKLKDDDIRKQRVKMEAQVKRQTQAPRPSNVGGAGISLPRT
;
A
#
# COMPACT_ATOMS: atom_id res chain seq x y z
N MET A 1 2.83 -10.47 -14.71
CA MET A 1 1.75 -10.61 -13.71
C MET A 1 1.13 -9.24 -13.48
N GLY A 2 -0.20 -9.12 -13.52
CA GLY A 2 -0.91 -7.84 -13.41
C GLY A 2 -1.39 -7.53 -11.99
N ILE A 3 -0.51 -7.69 -11.00
CA ILE A 3 -0.89 -7.55 -9.58
C ILE A 3 -1.25 -6.09 -9.32
N LEU A 4 -2.49 -5.86 -8.88
CA LEU A 4 -2.93 -4.52 -8.52
C LEU A 4 -2.19 -4.06 -7.26
N PRO A 5 -1.60 -2.84 -7.23
CA PRO A 5 -0.93 -2.34 -6.04
C PRO A 5 -1.83 -2.36 -4.79
N GLY A 6 -3.14 -2.16 -4.96
CA GLY A 6 -4.10 -2.25 -3.86
C GLY A 6 -4.18 -3.62 -3.20
N ALA A 7 -3.94 -4.72 -3.93
CA ALA A 7 -3.94 -6.06 -3.36
C ALA A 7 -2.81 -6.27 -2.33
N ILE A 8 -1.70 -5.56 -2.50
CA ILE A 8 -0.54 -5.59 -1.58
C ILE A 8 -0.67 -4.47 -0.53
N CYS A 9 -0.95 -3.25 -0.98
CA CYS A 9 -0.90 -2.05 -0.14
C CYS A 9 -2.06 -1.96 0.85
N THR A 10 -3.29 -2.35 0.45
CA THR A 10 -4.46 -2.26 1.33
C THR A 10 -4.27 -3.02 2.64
N PRO A 11 -3.90 -4.32 2.66
CA PRO A 11 -3.71 -5.04 3.92
C PRO A 11 -2.61 -4.42 4.79
N TRP A 12 -1.51 -3.95 4.21
CA TRP A 12 -0.43 -3.31 4.97
C TRP A 12 -0.84 -1.98 5.60
N PHE A 13 -1.35 -1.04 4.80
CA PHE A 13 -1.57 0.33 5.28
C PHE A 13 -2.88 0.52 6.03
N SER A 14 -3.91 -0.29 5.75
CA SER A 14 -5.17 -0.23 6.52
C SER A 14 -5.03 -0.77 7.95
N THR A 15 -4.09 -1.70 8.16
CA THR A 15 -3.85 -2.34 9.45
C THR A 15 -2.56 -1.86 10.12
N LEU A 16 -1.81 -0.94 9.49
CA LEU A 16 -0.48 -0.50 9.96
C LEU A 16 0.46 -1.69 10.21
N PHE A 17 0.45 -2.66 9.29
CA PHE A 17 1.22 -3.91 9.30
C PHE A 17 0.84 -4.93 10.39
N VAL A 18 -0.25 -4.72 11.12
CA VAL A 18 -0.79 -5.72 12.05
C VAL A 18 -1.15 -7.00 11.30
N GLY A 19 -0.65 -8.14 11.76
CA GLY A 19 -0.86 -9.44 11.12
C GLY A 19 0.12 -9.76 9.98
N THR A 20 0.89 -8.77 9.50
CA THR A 20 1.99 -8.97 8.54
C THR A 20 3.33 -9.13 9.23
N LEU A 21 3.64 -8.25 10.19
CA LEU A 21 4.90 -8.31 10.93
C LEU A 21 4.73 -9.10 12.24
N PRO A 22 5.75 -9.86 12.69
CA PRO A 22 5.73 -10.45 14.02
C PRO A 22 5.65 -9.36 15.10
N PRO A 23 5.04 -9.63 16.27
CA PRO A 23 4.75 -8.59 17.28
C PRO A 23 5.95 -7.75 17.69
N GLU A 24 7.13 -8.35 17.86
CA GLU A 24 8.34 -7.64 18.26
C GLU A 24 8.80 -6.60 17.21
N TYR A 25 8.64 -6.91 15.91
CA TYR A 25 8.97 -5.98 14.83
C TYR A 25 7.91 -4.89 14.72
N LEU A 26 6.64 -5.29 14.86
CA LEU A 26 5.50 -4.38 14.80
C LEU A 26 5.60 -3.29 15.87
N ASN A 27 5.87 -3.67 17.13
CA ASN A 27 6.02 -2.72 18.24
C ASN A 27 7.10 -1.68 17.97
N ARG A 28 8.26 -2.11 17.45
CA ARG A 28 9.38 -1.21 17.12
C ARG A 28 9.08 -0.31 15.93
N VAL A 29 8.35 -0.82 14.94
CA VAL A 29 7.83 0.01 13.84
C VAL A 29 6.86 1.06 14.37
N TRP A 30 5.99 0.70 15.31
CA TRP A 30 5.00 1.60 15.89
C TRP A 30 5.65 2.70 16.75
N ASP A 31 6.66 2.37 17.56
CA ASP A 31 7.45 3.35 18.32
C ASP A 31 7.95 4.48 17.41
N LEU A 32 8.54 4.12 16.26
CA LEU A 32 9.09 5.07 15.30
C LEU A 32 8.02 5.72 14.43
N PHE A 33 6.97 5.00 14.04
CA PHE A 33 5.86 5.56 13.28
C PHE A 33 5.17 6.69 14.05
N LEU A 34 4.98 6.54 15.36
CA LEU A 34 4.37 7.58 16.19
C LEU A 34 5.24 8.85 16.29
N PHE A 35 6.54 8.72 16.06
CA PHE A 35 7.49 9.85 16.04
C PHE A 35 7.70 10.46 14.63
N GLU A 36 8.02 9.62 13.64
CA GLU A 36 8.35 10.02 12.26
C GLU A 36 7.12 10.24 11.37
N GLY A 37 6.01 9.55 11.66
CA GLY A 37 4.77 9.61 10.89
C GLY A 37 4.72 8.71 9.64
N ILE A 38 3.74 8.99 8.77
CA ILE A 38 3.38 8.16 7.60
C ILE A 38 4.55 7.85 6.64
N PRO A 39 5.48 8.78 6.33
CA PRO A 39 6.62 8.47 5.46
C PRO A 39 7.44 7.25 5.91
N PHE A 40 7.54 7.03 7.22
CA PHE A 40 8.25 5.88 7.77
C PHE A 40 7.59 4.54 7.40
N LEU A 41 6.25 4.47 7.41
CA LEU A 41 5.52 3.26 7.01
C LEU A 41 5.77 2.87 5.54
N LEU A 42 5.98 3.84 4.66
CA LEU A 42 6.37 3.56 3.27
C LEU A 42 7.77 2.93 3.18
N ARG A 43 8.71 3.36 4.03
CA ARG A 43 10.04 2.76 4.12
C ARG A 43 9.97 1.33 4.68
N VAL A 44 9.10 1.09 5.66
CA VAL A 44 8.83 -0.26 6.19
C VAL A 44 8.29 -1.19 5.10
N ALA A 45 7.34 -0.74 4.29
CA ALA A 45 6.84 -1.52 3.15
C ALA A 45 7.97 -1.91 2.19
N LEU A 46 8.84 -0.96 1.86
CA LEU A 46 9.99 -1.19 0.97
C LEU A 46 11.02 -2.13 1.60
N ALA A 47 11.32 -1.98 2.89
CA ALA A 47 12.21 -2.88 3.62
C ALA A 47 11.68 -4.32 3.63
N LEU A 48 10.37 -4.49 3.86
CA LEU A 48 9.71 -5.79 3.81
C LEU A 48 9.84 -6.46 2.43
N MET A 49 9.63 -5.70 1.36
CA MET A 49 9.84 -6.19 0.00
C MET A 49 11.30 -6.54 -0.28
N ILE A 50 12.27 -5.80 0.28
CA ILE A 50 13.70 -6.12 0.18
C ILE A 50 14.00 -7.46 0.87
N CYS A 51 13.48 -7.69 2.07
CA CYS A 51 13.60 -8.97 2.78
C CYS A 51 13.03 -10.14 1.95
N CYS A 52 11.92 -9.92 1.26
CA CYS A 52 11.27 -10.95 0.44
C CYS A 52 11.81 -11.03 -0.99
N ARG A 53 12.76 -10.16 -1.40
CA ARG A 53 13.12 -9.91 -2.81
C ARG A 53 13.40 -11.19 -3.59
N ARG A 54 14.18 -12.11 -3.02
CA ARG A 54 14.54 -13.36 -3.70
C ARG A 54 13.30 -14.19 -4.03
N ARG A 55 12.41 -14.39 -3.06
CA ARG A 55 11.17 -15.16 -3.26
C ARG A 55 10.22 -14.47 -4.24
N LEU A 56 10.16 -13.14 -4.22
CA LEU A 56 9.33 -12.38 -5.16
C LEU A 56 9.81 -12.52 -6.60
N LEU A 57 11.12 -12.57 -6.83
CA LEU A 57 11.70 -12.78 -8.16
C LEU A 57 11.50 -14.22 -8.67
N ASP A 58 11.50 -15.20 -7.76
CA ASP A 58 11.28 -16.62 -8.08
C ASP A 58 9.77 -16.97 -8.20
N ALA A 59 8.87 -16.05 -7.87
CA ALA A 59 7.43 -16.31 -7.86
C ALA A 59 6.86 -16.45 -9.28
N THR A 60 6.10 -17.52 -9.51
CA THR A 60 5.47 -17.81 -10.82
C THR A 60 3.98 -17.49 -10.88
N SER A 61 3.35 -17.16 -9.73
CA SER A 61 1.94 -16.77 -9.65
C SER A 61 1.71 -15.57 -8.71
N GLU A 62 0.60 -14.86 -8.92
CA GLU A 62 0.18 -13.73 -8.09
C GLU A 62 -0.11 -14.18 -6.65
N GLU A 63 -0.72 -15.34 -6.49
CA GLU A 63 -1.00 -15.94 -5.18
C GLU A 63 0.28 -16.10 -4.35
N VAL A 64 1.36 -16.60 -4.95
CA VAL A 64 2.65 -16.76 -4.25
C VAL A 64 3.20 -15.41 -3.80
N VAL A 65 3.08 -14.37 -4.63
CA VAL A 65 3.51 -13.01 -4.28
C VAL A 65 2.68 -12.46 -3.12
N LEU A 66 1.35 -12.53 -3.21
CA LEU A 66 0.44 -12.02 -2.19
C LEU A 66 0.60 -12.76 -0.86
N GLN A 67 0.74 -14.08 -0.89
CA GLN A 67 0.98 -14.89 0.31
C GLN A 67 2.31 -14.52 0.98
N THR A 68 3.38 -14.42 0.18
CA THR A 68 4.72 -14.04 0.64
C THR A 68 4.72 -12.67 1.34
N LEU A 69 4.00 -11.70 0.77
CA LEU A 69 3.94 -10.33 1.29
C LEU A 69 2.93 -10.14 2.43
N SER A 70 1.90 -10.99 2.52
CA SER A 70 0.91 -10.93 3.59
C SER A 70 1.45 -11.48 4.90
N GLN A 71 2.22 -12.57 4.85
CA GLN A 71 2.80 -13.25 6.01
C GLN A 71 4.21 -13.76 5.70
N PRO A 72 5.21 -12.86 5.64
CA PRO A 72 6.58 -13.26 5.37
C PRO A 72 7.12 -14.15 6.50
N PRO A 73 7.72 -15.31 6.18
CA PRO A 73 8.46 -16.11 7.15
C PRO A 73 9.47 -15.27 7.93
N SER A 74 9.49 -15.43 9.25
CA SER A 74 10.42 -14.70 10.14
C SER A 74 11.89 -14.91 9.76
N ALA A 75 12.22 -16.06 9.18
CA ALA A 75 13.56 -16.39 8.67
C ALA A 75 14.06 -15.46 7.55
N TRP A 76 13.17 -14.71 6.89
CA TRP A 76 13.55 -13.75 5.84
C TRP A 76 13.72 -12.32 6.37
N LEU A 77 13.25 -12.06 7.59
CA LEU A 77 13.49 -10.80 8.28
C LEU A 77 14.88 -10.81 8.93
N PRO A 78 15.52 -9.64 9.11
CA PRO A 78 16.74 -9.54 9.92
C PRO A 78 16.51 -10.10 11.32
N ALA A 79 17.48 -10.79 11.90
CA ALA A 79 17.31 -11.53 13.15
C ALA A 79 16.83 -10.67 14.34
N ALA A 80 17.11 -9.37 14.33
CA ALA A 80 16.69 -8.42 15.36
C ALA A 80 15.80 -7.32 14.76
N PRO A 81 14.74 -6.88 15.47
CA PRO A 81 13.90 -5.77 15.04
C PRO A 81 14.69 -4.50 14.69
N ASP A 82 15.68 -4.12 15.50
CA ASP A 82 16.48 -2.90 15.24
C ASP A 82 17.30 -2.99 13.94
N ALA A 83 17.70 -4.19 13.52
CA ALA A 83 18.33 -4.39 12.21
C ALA A 83 17.33 -4.20 11.07
N PHE A 84 16.07 -4.60 11.26
CA PHE A 84 14.99 -4.28 10.32
C PHE A 84 14.69 -2.77 10.26
N LEU A 85 14.69 -2.08 11.41
CA LEU A 85 14.53 -0.62 11.42
C LEU A 85 15.70 0.08 10.71
N SER A 86 16.92 -0.39 10.94
CA SER A 86 18.12 0.12 10.24
C SER A 86 17.99 -0.06 8.72
N LEU A 87 17.47 -1.21 8.27
CA LEU A 87 17.16 -1.43 6.86
C LEU A 87 16.10 -0.46 6.36
N ALA A 88 15.01 -0.24 7.11
CA ALA A 88 13.98 0.73 6.75
C ALA A 88 14.53 2.15 6.62
N PHE A 89 15.38 2.61 7.55
CA PHE A 89 16.03 3.92 7.45
C PHE A 89 17.03 4.03 6.29
N SER A 90 17.64 2.92 5.87
CA SER A 90 18.54 2.91 4.71
C SER A 90 17.82 3.08 3.37
N VAL A 91 16.48 2.91 3.35
CA VAL A 91 15.68 3.06 2.14
C VAL A 91 15.73 4.51 1.66
N LYS A 92 16.24 4.70 0.44
CA LYS A 92 16.36 6.01 -0.22
C LYS A 92 15.00 6.51 -0.70
N LEU A 93 14.20 7.00 0.25
CA LEU A 93 12.93 7.67 0.00
C LEU A 93 12.94 8.99 0.77
N LYS A 94 12.85 10.13 0.08
CA LYS A 94 12.85 11.45 0.71
C LYS A 94 11.43 11.91 1.03
N ASP A 95 11.26 12.55 2.17
CA ASP A 95 9.94 13.06 2.60
C ASP A 95 9.37 14.09 1.63
N ASP A 96 10.23 14.95 1.06
CA ASP A 96 9.82 15.92 0.05
C ASP A 96 9.26 15.26 -1.22
N ASP A 97 9.84 14.13 -1.63
CA ASP A 97 9.36 13.41 -2.81
C ASP A 97 8.00 12.77 -2.52
N ILE A 98 7.83 12.17 -1.34
CA ILE A 98 6.54 11.64 -0.87
C ILE A 98 5.48 12.76 -0.84
N ARG A 99 5.84 13.93 -0.28
CA ARG A 99 4.93 15.08 -0.17
C ARG A 99 4.52 15.59 -1.54
N LYS A 100 5.45 15.74 -2.48
CA LYS A 100 5.16 16.14 -3.86
C LYS A 100 4.25 15.13 -4.56
N GLN A 101 4.49 13.83 -4.39
CA GLN A 101 3.62 12.79 -4.96
C GLN A 101 2.21 12.84 -4.37
N ARG A 102 2.07 13.07 -3.05
CA ARG A 102 0.77 13.22 -2.40
C ARG A 102 -0.04 14.38 -2.98
N VAL A 103 0.57 15.56 -3.11
CA VAL A 103 -0.10 16.74 -3.70
C VAL A 103 -0.56 16.47 -5.13
N LYS A 104 0.29 15.80 -5.93
CA LYS A 104 -0.06 15.44 -7.32
C LYS A 104 -1.23 14.45 -7.36
N MET A 105 -1.22 13.43 -6.51
CA MET A 105 -2.28 12.42 -6.43
C MET A 105 -3.60 13.04 -5.96
N GLU A 106 -3.59 13.90 -4.95
CA GLU A 106 -4.78 14.61 -4.47
C GLU A 106 -5.40 15.49 -5.57
N ALA A 107 -4.57 16.20 -6.34
CA ALA A 107 -5.03 16.99 -7.47
C ALA A 107 -5.67 16.12 -8.56
N GLN A 108 -5.10 14.94 -8.84
CA GLN A 108 -5.65 13.98 -9.80
C GLN A 108 -6.99 13.41 -9.34
N VAL A 109 -7.10 13.02 -8.07
CA VAL A 109 -8.35 12.50 -7.50
C VAL A 109 -9.44 13.57 -7.55
N LYS A 110 -9.13 14.82 -7.14
CA LYS A 110 -10.09 15.94 -7.22
C LYS A 110 -10.60 16.17 -8.65
N ARG A 111 -9.72 16.11 -9.66
CA ARG A 111 -10.12 16.21 -11.07
C ARG A 111 -11.04 15.07 -11.52
N GLN A 112 -10.78 13.84 -11.07
CA GLN A 112 -11.64 12.69 -11.37
C GLN A 112 -13.00 12.77 -10.69
N THR A 113 -13.05 13.25 -9.44
CA THR A 113 -14.32 13.40 -8.68
C THR A 113 -15.14 14.61 -9.16
N GLN A 114 -14.51 15.66 -9.72
CA GLN A 114 -15.18 16.85 -10.26
C GLN A 114 -15.55 16.74 -11.76
N ALA A 115 -15.19 15.65 -12.44
CA ALA A 115 -15.66 15.42 -13.81
C ALA A 115 -17.19 15.34 -13.82
N PRO A 116 -17.90 16.08 -14.71
CA PRO A 116 -19.35 16.04 -14.77
C PRO A 116 -19.81 14.60 -15.01
N ARG A 117 -20.75 14.09 -14.19
CA ARG A 117 -21.52 12.92 -14.59
C ARG A 117 -22.13 13.22 -15.96
N PRO A 118 -22.04 12.34 -16.98
CA PRO A 118 -22.82 12.53 -18.18
C PRO A 118 -24.29 12.58 -17.76
N SER A 119 -24.87 13.77 -17.88
CA SER A 119 -26.28 14.01 -17.69
C SER A 119 -26.99 13.21 -18.78
N ASN A 120 -27.52 12.04 -18.44
CA ASN A 120 -28.46 11.36 -19.30
C ASN A 120 -29.81 12.09 -19.21
N VAL A 121 -29.86 13.32 -19.72
CA VAL A 121 -31.08 14.08 -19.97
C VAL A 121 -31.48 13.79 -21.41
N GLY A 122 -31.98 12.58 -21.61
CA GLY A 122 -32.72 12.17 -22.80
C GLY A 122 -34.17 11.95 -22.38
N GLY A 123 -34.93 13.03 -22.25
CA GLY A 123 -36.38 12.93 -22.11
C GLY A 123 -36.97 12.43 -23.43
N ALA A 124 -37.64 11.28 -23.40
CA ALA A 124 -38.58 10.87 -24.45
C ALA A 124 -39.62 9.91 -23.87
N GLY A 125 -40.79 10.47 -23.53
CA GLY A 125 -42.12 9.86 -23.62
C GLY A 125 -42.43 8.62 -22.77
N ILE A 126 -42.94 8.83 -21.56
CA ILE A 126 -43.89 7.88 -20.96
C ILE A 126 -45.25 8.15 -21.63
N SER A 127 -45.64 7.31 -22.59
CA SER A 127 -47.02 7.23 -23.06
C SER A 127 -47.80 6.22 -22.20
N LEU A 128 -48.91 6.69 -21.60
CA LEU A 128 -49.87 5.84 -20.90
C LEU A 128 -50.89 5.26 -21.91
N PRO A 129 -51.31 3.99 -21.80
CA PRO A 129 -52.35 3.42 -22.64
C PRO A 129 -53.74 3.92 -22.21
N ARG A 130 -54.53 4.40 -23.17
CA ARG A 130 -55.96 4.71 -22.97
C ARG A 130 -56.73 3.39 -22.83
N THR A 131 -57.54 3.31 -21.78
CA THR A 131 -58.70 2.41 -21.66
C THR A 131 -59.98 3.22 -21.85
#